data_AF-D5MHK6-F1
#
_entry.id   AF-D5MHK6-F1
#
_cell.length_a   1.000
_cell.length_b   1.000
_cell.length_c   1.000
_cell.angle_alpha   90.00
_cell.angle_beta   90.00
_cell.angle_gamma   90.00
#
_symmetry.space_group_name_H-M   'P 1'
#
loop_
_entity.id
_entity.type
_entity.pdbx_description
1 polymer ?
#
loop_
_entity_poly.entity_id
_entity_poly.type
_entity_poly.pdbx_seq_one_letter_code
_entity_poly.pdbx_strand_id
1 'polypeptide(L)' 'MCGRRHSASHAADAFAETTSMAIVWKCLICGYYHQDDRPPDHCPSCGAPREEFVLVEED' A
#
# COMPACT_ATOMS: atom_id res chain seq x y z
N MET A 1 -2.22 -49.35 -4.11
CA MET A 1 -2.04 -48.52 -5.33
C MET A 1 -2.63 -47.16 -5.01
N CYS A 2 -1.82 -46.27 -4.42
CA CYS A 2 -2.29 -45.07 -3.74
C CYS A 2 -2.71 -44.00 -4.77
N GLY A 3 -4.02 -43.92 -5.04
CA GLY A 3 -4.65 -43.04 -6.02
C GLY A 3 -4.49 -41.56 -5.67
N ARG A 4 -3.35 -41.00 -6.04
CA ARG A 4 -3.13 -39.55 -6.13
C ARG A 4 -3.92 -39.00 -7.31
N ARG A 5 -4.78 -38.02 -7.04
CA ARG A 5 -4.87 -36.74 -7.76
C ARG A 5 -6.07 -35.96 -7.21
N HIS A 6 -5.81 -35.21 -6.14
CA HIS A 6 -6.69 -34.10 -5.79
C HIS A 6 -6.41 -32.97 -6.77
N SER A 7 -7.43 -32.66 -7.56
CA SER A 7 -7.57 -31.45 -8.36
C SER A 7 -7.42 -30.21 -7.47
N ALA A 8 -6.41 -29.39 -7.73
CA ALA A 8 -6.32 -28.04 -7.19
C ALA A 8 -5.98 -27.07 -8.32
N SER A 9 -6.92 -26.94 -9.26
CA SER A 9 -7.05 -25.76 -10.10
C SER A 9 -7.49 -24.59 -9.22
N HIS A 10 -6.55 -23.91 -8.57
CA HIS A 10 -6.74 -22.56 -8.04
C HIS A 10 -5.38 -21.88 -7.95
N ALA A 11 -5.07 -21.10 -8.98
CA ALA A 11 -4.17 -19.95 -8.89
C ALA A 11 -4.59 -18.93 -9.97
N ALA A 12 -5.87 -18.58 -9.95
CA ALA A 12 -6.31 -17.27 -10.38
C ALA A 12 -6.00 -16.33 -9.21
N ASP A 13 -5.08 -15.38 -9.38
CA ASP A 13 -5.35 -13.93 -9.28
C ASP A 13 -4.06 -13.09 -9.15
N ALA A 14 -4.05 -11.98 -9.90
CA ALA A 14 -3.24 -10.78 -9.83
C ALA A 14 -2.09 -10.72 -8.80
N PHE A 15 -0.85 -10.86 -9.28
CA PHE A 15 0.29 -10.32 -8.55
C PHE A 15 0.29 -8.80 -8.71
N ALA A 16 -0.49 -8.12 -7.86
CA ALA A 16 -0.42 -6.69 -7.63
C ALA A 16 0.91 -6.36 -6.93
N GLU A 17 2.02 -6.55 -7.63
CA GLU A 17 3.37 -6.31 -7.12
C GLU A 17 3.77 -4.86 -7.40
N THR A 18 3.02 -3.90 -6.87
CA THR A 18 3.36 -2.45 -6.97
C THR A 18 3.80 -1.90 -5.61
N THR A 19 4.45 -2.71 -4.79
CA THR A 19 4.85 -2.28 -3.44
C THR A 19 6.15 -2.96 -3.05
N SER A 20 7.26 -2.38 -3.47
CA SER A 20 8.57 -2.71 -2.90
C SER A 20 9.54 -1.55 -3.09
N MET A 21 9.23 -0.42 -2.45
CA MET A 21 10.16 0.59 -1.96
C MET A 21 9.39 1.34 -0.86
N ALA A 22 10.02 1.63 0.27
CA ALA A 22 9.36 2.27 1.40
C ALA A 22 9.00 3.71 1.02
N ILE A 23 7.77 3.92 0.53
CA ILE A 23 7.25 5.24 0.20
C ILE A 23 6.69 5.86 1.47
N VAL A 24 7.23 7.02 1.86
CA VAL A 24 6.76 7.79 3.01
C VAL A 24 5.99 9.01 2.52
N TRP A 25 4.78 9.21 3.01
CA TRP A 25 3.93 10.36 2.70
C TRP A 25 3.84 11.27 3.91
N LYS A 26 4.19 12.54 3.76
CA LYS A 26 4.07 13.55 4.81
C LYS A 26 2.92 14.50 4.53
N CYS A 27 2.03 14.66 5.51
CA CYS A 27 1.00 15.67 5.48
C CYS A 27 1.59 17.07 5.67
N LEU A 28 1.34 17.98 4.73
CA LEU A 28 1.77 19.38 4.78
C LEU A 28 1.01 20.21 5.82
N ILE A 29 -0.21 19.79 6.18
CA ILE A 29 -1.07 20.50 7.14
C ILE A 29 -0.64 20.25 8.59
N CYS A 30 -0.46 18.99 8.98
CA CYS A 30 -0.19 18.62 10.38
C CYS A 30 1.18 17.96 10.60
N GLY A 31 1.91 17.61 9.54
CA GLY A 31 3.20 16.92 9.65
C GLY A 31 3.12 15.42 9.95
N TYR A 32 1.96 14.78 9.76
CA TYR A 32 1.80 13.33 9.92
C TYR A 32 2.56 12.56 8.83
N TYR A 33 3.31 11.53 9.21
CA TYR A 33 4.03 10.65 8.29
C TYR A 33 3.30 9.31 8.16
N HIS A 34 3.05 8.90 6.91
CA HIS A 34 2.33 7.69 6.56
C HIS A 34 3.20 6.85 5.61
N GLN A 35 3.55 5.63 6.02
CA GLN A 35 4.46 4.76 5.27
C GLN A 35 3.66 3.68 4.55
N ASP A 36 3.28 3.96 3.31
CA ASP A 36 2.37 3.11 2.54
C ASP A 36 2.57 3.33 1.04
N ASP A 37 2.13 2.36 0.22
CA ASP A 37 2.30 2.42 -1.24
C ASP A 37 1.48 3.56 -1.87
N ARG A 38 0.39 3.95 -1.20
CA ARG A 38 -0.57 4.97 -1.65
C ARG A 38 -0.88 5.98 -0.55
N PRO A 39 -1.07 7.26 -0.88
CA PRO A 39 -1.52 8.25 0.08
C PRO A 39 -2.98 7.98 0.46
N PRO A 40 -3.37 8.17 1.73
CA PRO A 40 -4.76 8.02 2.15
C PRO A 40 -5.62 9.16 1.61
N ASP A 41 -6.90 8.91 1.33
CA ASP A 41 -7.84 9.94 0.83
C ASP A 41 -7.95 11.14 1.78
N HIS A 42 -7.90 10.85 3.09
CA HIS A 42 -7.90 11.85 4.16
C HIS A 42 -6.86 11.53 5.23
N CYS A 43 -6.22 12.58 5.76
CA CYS A 43 -5.31 12.45 6.87
C CYS A 43 -6.04 11.99 8.14
N PRO A 44 -5.64 10.88 8.78
CA PRO A 44 -6.29 10.39 10.01
C PRO A 44 -6.07 11.31 11.21
N SER A 45 -5.11 12.24 11.14
CA SER A 45 -4.79 13.16 12.23
C SER A 45 -5.54 14.50 12.13
N CYS A 46 -5.70 15.07 10.93
CA CYS A 46 -6.30 16.40 10.75
C CYS A 46 -7.45 16.47 9.73
N GLY A 47 -7.70 15.41 8.97
CA GLY A 47 -8.74 15.39 7.93
C GLY A 47 -8.36 16.06 6.60
N ALA A 48 -7.12 16.52 6.43
CA ALA A 48 -6.63 17.07 5.17
C ALA A 48 -6.79 16.08 4.00
N PRO A 49 -7.12 16.54 2.79
CA PRO A 49 -7.24 15.66 1.63
C PRO A 49 -5.87 15.12 1.18
N ARG A 50 -5.87 14.03 0.41
CA ARG A 50 -4.64 13.41 -0.13
C ARG A 50 -3.73 14.36 -0.91
N GLU A 51 -4.28 15.44 -1.45
CA GLU A 51 -3.54 16.48 -2.19
C GLU A 51 -2.52 17.20 -1.30
N GLU A 52 -2.77 17.22 0.01
CA GLU A 52 -1.89 17.80 1.02
C GLU A 52 -0.82 16.81 1.52
N PHE A 53 -0.72 15.63 0.91
CA PHE A 53 0.36 14.68 1.19
C PHE A 53 1.45 14.78 0.13
N VAL A 54 2.69 14.90 0.58
CA VAL A 54 3.88 14.88 -0.28
C VAL A 54 4.70 13.64 -0.02
N LEU A 55 5.26 13.10 -1.09
CA LEU A 55 6.16 11.95 -1.02
C LEU A 55 7.51 12.43 -0.47
N VAL A 56 7.99 11.75 0.57
CA VAL A 56 9.26 12.03 1.25
C VAL A 56 10.17 10.85 0.97
N GLU A 57 11.20 11.10 0.18
CA GLU A 57 12.31 10.19 -0.03
C GLU A 57 13.35 10.51 1.05
N GLU A 58 13.52 9.65 2.05
CA GLU A 58 14.62 9.76 3.01
C GLU A 58 15.90 9.28 2.30
N ASP A 59 16.88 10.18 2.11
CA ASP A 59 18.24 9.92 1.56
C ASP A 59 19.15 9.22 2.57
#